data_AF-A0A2J6HY55-F1
#
_entry.id   AF-A0A2J6HY55-F1
#
_cell.length_a   1.000
_cell.length_b   1.000
_cell.length_c   1.000
_cell.angle_alpha   90.00
_cell.angle_beta   90.00
_cell.angle_gamma   90.00
#
_symmetry.space_group_name_H-M   'P 1'
#
loop_
_entity.id
_entity.type
_entity.pdbx_description
1 polymer ?
#
loop_
_entity_poly.entity_id
_entity_poly.type
_entity_poly.pdbx_seq_one_letter_code
_entity_poly.pdbx_strand_id
1 'polypeptide(L)'
;MLTERKAHRDNDKGLLAYVKAHTWFFVLLTMVFGGVSGVGIWFIIGLVNPAATSMLIHNFVFGWAIEWVFFIGEIVALLIYHYRFDKMNPRNHMILGWLYFIFAWLSLFIINGILGFMLTPGRWMETGNFWLGFFNPSYLPSLIFRTCIALIFAGVFGLVTGAFRKDEEERRKILAYCAKWMYYPMLVLVLSAIYYTQVISAEAFENLFHFNRDGSIWMTVLIVSSILLFVLGFGTLFKMPKPAQKVGAFVLVIIAFGWMAGFEYMR
;
A
#
# COMPACT_ATOMS: atom_id res chain seq x y z
N MET A 1 -10.55 10.87 3.74
CA MET A 1 -11.95 10.44 3.49
C MET A 1 -12.64 9.87 4.72
N LEU A 2 -12.34 8.63 5.14
CA LEU A 2 -13.10 7.98 6.23
C LEU A 2 -12.97 8.72 7.57
N THR A 3 -11.76 9.19 7.89
CA THR A 3 -11.49 10.02 9.08
C THR A 3 -12.21 11.36 9.03
N GLU A 4 -12.30 11.98 7.85
CA GLU A 4 -13.00 13.24 7.64
C GLU A 4 -14.52 13.08 7.76
N ARG A 5 -15.07 11.98 7.22
CA ARG A 5 -16.50 11.64 7.37
C ARG A 5 -16.84 11.45 8.84
N LYS A 6 -15.94 10.81 9.59
CA LYS A 6 -16.08 10.68 11.04
C LYS A 6 -16.00 12.03 11.74
N ALA A 7 -15.07 12.91 11.36
CA ALA A 7 -14.94 14.25 11.92
C ALA A 7 -16.21 15.10 11.72
N HIS A 8 -16.80 15.07 10.52
CA HIS A 8 -18.06 15.77 10.25
C HIS A 8 -19.25 15.16 11.00
N ARG A 9 -19.33 13.84 11.11
CA ARG A 9 -20.41 13.17 11.84
C ARG A 9 -20.35 13.44 13.35
N ASP A 10 -19.14 13.42 13.92
CA ASP A 10 -18.92 13.57 15.35
C ASP A 10 -18.70 15.07 15.74
N ASN A 11 -18.79 15.99 14.76
CA ASN A 11 -18.53 17.44 14.87
C ASN A 11 -17.20 17.79 15.58
N ASP A 12 -16.18 16.96 15.35
CA ASP A 12 -14.88 17.03 16.02
C ASP A 12 -13.90 17.90 15.21
N LYS A 13 -13.71 19.13 15.67
CA LYS A 13 -12.78 20.10 15.06
C LYS A 13 -11.32 19.67 15.15
N GLY A 14 -10.93 18.92 16.19
CA GLY A 14 -9.58 18.40 16.35
C GLY A 14 -9.26 17.36 15.27
N LEU A 15 -10.18 16.42 15.08
CA LEU A 15 -10.04 15.39 14.05
C LEU A 15 -9.98 15.98 12.63
N LEU A 16 -10.73 17.05 12.37
CA LEU A 16 -10.68 17.80 11.11
C LEU A 16 -9.32 18.48 10.90
N ALA A 17 -8.77 19.13 11.94
CA ALA A 17 -7.44 19.71 11.90
C ALA A 17 -6.35 18.64 11.71
N TYR A 18 -6.52 17.45 12.30
CA TYR A 18 -5.66 16.31 12.07
C TYR A 18 -5.69 15.85 10.61
N VAL A 19 -6.87 15.69 10.01
CA VAL A 19 -6.99 15.30 8.58
C VAL A 19 -6.29 16.31 7.68
N LYS A 20 -6.47 17.60 7.94
CA LYS A 20 -5.80 18.67 7.18
C LYS A 20 -4.27 18.57 7.27
N ALA A 21 -3.73 18.41 8.48
CA ALA A 21 -2.29 18.26 8.68
C ALA A 21 -1.75 16.96 8.06
N HIS A 22 -2.49 15.86 8.17
CA HIS A 22 -2.15 14.57 7.57
C HIS A 22 -2.15 14.63 6.05
N THR A 23 -3.02 15.44 5.44
CA THR A 23 -3.06 15.65 3.98
C THR A 23 -1.74 16.20 3.45
N TRP A 24 -1.08 17.12 4.18
CA TRP A 24 0.23 17.64 3.78
C TRP A 24 1.31 16.56 3.74
N PHE A 25 1.33 15.71 4.78
CA PHE A 25 2.22 14.54 4.80
C PHE A 25 1.95 13.63 3.61
N PHE A 26 0.67 13.40 3.28
CA PHE A 26 0.27 12.57 2.16
C PHE A 26 0.75 13.14 0.82
N VAL A 27 0.60 14.45 0.58
CA VAL A 27 1.13 15.12 -0.62
C VAL A 27 2.64 14.90 -0.77
N LEU A 28 3.42 15.09 0.30
CA LEU A 28 4.87 14.88 0.23
C LEU A 28 5.23 13.42 -0.05
N LEU A 29 4.54 12.48 0.60
CA LEU A 29 4.84 11.06 0.48
C LEU A 29 4.39 10.49 -0.88
N THR A 30 3.13 10.68 -1.28
CA THR A 30 2.58 10.01 -2.46
C THR A 30 2.89 10.76 -3.75
N MET A 31 2.80 12.10 -3.75
CA MET A 31 3.05 12.88 -4.96
C MET A 31 4.54 13.09 -5.21
N VAL A 32 5.28 13.57 -4.20
CA VAL A 32 6.70 13.92 -4.40
C VAL A 32 7.57 12.66 -4.36
N PHE A 33 7.56 11.93 -3.25
CA PHE A 33 8.39 10.74 -3.12
C PHE A 33 7.90 9.62 -4.06
N GLY A 34 6.59 9.36 -4.12
CA GLY A 34 6.01 8.41 -5.07
C GLY A 34 6.32 8.75 -6.53
N GLY A 35 6.10 10.00 -6.95
CA GLY A 35 6.39 10.44 -8.33
C GLY A 35 7.86 10.31 -8.72
N VAL A 36 8.80 10.74 -7.87
CA VAL A 36 10.24 10.61 -8.14
C VAL A 36 10.67 9.14 -8.18
N SER A 37 10.21 8.33 -7.23
CA SER A 37 10.56 6.91 -7.17
C SER A 37 10.00 6.11 -8.35
N GLY A 38 8.78 6.44 -8.82
CA GLY A 38 8.18 5.82 -10.00
C GLY A 38 8.99 6.06 -11.28
N VAL A 39 9.47 7.29 -11.48
CA VAL A 39 10.39 7.61 -12.59
C VAL A 39 11.70 6.82 -12.43
N GLY A 40 12.24 6.75 -11.22
CA GLY A 40 13.46 5.98 -10.93
C GLY A 40 13.33 4.50 -11.30
N ILE A 41 12.19 3.86 -11.02
CA ILE A 41 11.94 2.45 -11.39
C ILE A 41 12.04 2.25 -12.90
N TRP A 42 11.47 3.15 -13.72
CA TRP A 42 11.55 3.04 -15.19
C TRP A 42 12.99 3.06 -15.71
N PHE A 43 13.85 3.91 -15.14
CA PHE A 43 15.28 3.91 -15.49
C PHE A 43 15.96 2.61 -15.07
N ILE A 44 15.67 2.10 -13.87
CA ILE A 44 16.32 0.88 -13.36
C ILE A 44 15.91 -0.33 -14.20
N ILE A 45 14.62 -0.56 -14.45
CA ILE A 45 14.17 -1.74 -15.23
C ILE A 45 14.68 -1.68 -16.68
N GLY A 46 14.75 -0.49 -17.26
CA GLY A 46 15.28 -0.28 -18.61
C GLY A 46 16.77 -0.59 -18.73
N LEU A 47 17.54 -0.42 -17.65
CA LEU A 47 18.99 -0.70 -17.64
C LEU A 47 19.31 -2.14 -17.19
N VAL A 48 18.61 -2.65 -16.18
CA VAL A 48 18.90 -3.96 -15.57
C VAL A 48 18.37 -5.12 -16.41
N ASN A 49 17.14 -5.00 -16.95
CA ASN A 49 16.55 -6.04 -17.79
C ASN A 49 15.76 -5.42 -18.96
N PRO A 50 16.45 -4.88 -19.98
CA PRO A 50 15.82 -4.24 -21.13
C PRO A 50 14.95 -5.20 -21.95
N ALA A 51 15.32 -6.49 -22.02
CA ALA A 51 14.56 -7.49 -22.78
C ALA A 51 13.19 -7.77 -22.17
N ALA A 52 13.14 -8.01 -20.85
CA ALA A 52 11.86 -8.19 -20.14
C ALA A 52 11.01 -6.92 -20.20
N THR A 53 11.62 -5.75 -20.00
CA THR A 53 10.93 -4.46 -20.09
C THR A 53 10.34 -4.26 -21.49
N SER A 54 11.10 -4.50 -22.55
CA SER A 54 10.62 -4.41 -23.93
C SER A 54 9.43 -5.35 -24.18
N MET A 55 9.52 -6.61 -23.74
CA MET A 55 8.44 -7.58 -23.89
C MET A 55 7.16 -7.13 -23.18
N LEU A 56 7.26 -6.59 -21.96
CA LEU A 56 6.12 -6.04 -21.26
C LEU A 56 5.53 -4.81 -21.97
N ILE A 57 6.36 -3.94 -22.56
CA ILE A 57 5.88 -2.77 -23.32
C ILE A 57 5.06 -3.23 -24.52
N HIS A 58 5.58 -4.17 -25.32
CA HIS A 58 4.87 -4.63 -26.52
C HIS A 58 3.53 -5.30 -26.19
N ASN A 59 3.40 -5.92 -25.01
CA ASN A 59 2.16 -6.59 -24.61
C ASN A 59 1.19 -5.72 -23.81
N PHE A 60 1.70 -4.78 -23.00
CA PHE A 60 0.91 -4.06 -22.00
C PHE A 60 1.06 -2.53 -22.06
N VAL A 61 1.58 -1.95 -23.15
CA VAL A 61 1.71 -0.48 -23.29
C VAL A 61 0.42 0.28 -22.96
N PHE A 62 -0.73 -0.22 -23.42
CA PHE A 62 -2.02 0.41 -23.11
C PHE A 62 -2.44 0.22 -21.65
N GLY A 63 -2.07 -0.90 -21.01
CA GLY A 63 -2.23 -1.08 -19.58
C GLY A 63 -1.45 -0.03 -18.81
N TRP A 64 -0.16 0.16 -19.12
CA TRP A 64 0.63 1.23 -18.51
C TRP A 64 0.08 2.62 -18.81
N ALA A 65 -0.35 2.90 -20.04
CA ALA A 65 -0.95 4.20 -20.35
C ALA A 65 -2.20 4.48 -19.50
N ILE A 66 -3.06 3.48 -19.28
CA ILE A 66 -4.23 3.59 -18.40
C ILE A 66 -3.80 3.85 -16.95
N GLU A 67 -2.78 3.15 -16.46
CA GLU A 67 -2.22 3.36 -15.12
C GLU A 67 -1.72 4.81 -14.92
N TRP A 68 -1.03 5.38 -15.91
CA TRP A 68 -0.58 6.77 -15.88
C TRP A 68 -1.75 7.76 -15.87
N VAL A 69 -2.84 7.47 -16.58
CA VAL A 69 -4.06 8.31 -16.53
C VAL A 69 -4.67 8.30 -15.13
N PHE A 70 -4.76 7.12 -14.49
CA PHE A 70 -5.22 7.02 -13.11
C PHE A 70 -4.26 7.74 -12.15
N PHE A 71 -2.95 7.62 -12.32
CA PHE A 71 -1.96 8.30 -11.50
C PHE A 71 -2.06 9.84 -11.61
N ILE A 72 -2.27 10.37 -12.82
CA ILE A 72 -2.53 11.81 -13.01
C ILE A 72 -3.85 12.21 -12.33
N GLY A 73 -4.91 11.40 -12.49
CA GLY A 73 -6.20 11.61 -11.83
C GLY A 73 -6.07 11.65 -10.31
N GLU A 74 -5.26 10.76 -9.73
CA GLU A 74 -4.92 10.71 -8.31
C GLU A 74 -4.25 12.02 -7.87
N ILE A 75 -3.20 12.46 -8.57
CA ILE A 75 -2.46 13.68 -8.23
C ILE A 75 -3.37 14.91 -8.29
N VAL A 76 -4.15 15.04 -9.36
CA VAL A 76 -5.08 16.17 -9.53
C VAL A 76 -6.12 16.18 -8.41
N ALA A 77 -6.71 15.02 -8.09
CA ALA A 77 -7.67 14.91 -6.99
C ALA A 77 -7.03 15.29 -5.64
N LEU A 78 -5.81 14.84 -5.37
CA LEU A 78 -5.08 15.13 -4.14
C LEU A 78 -4.75 16.62 -4.00
N LEU A 79 -4.29 17.26 -5.08
CA LEU A 79 -3.95 18.68 -5.09
C LEU A 79 -5.19 19.54 -4.83
N ILE A 80 -6.30 19.27 -5.52
CA ILE A 80 -7.55 19.99 -5.29
C ILE A 80 -8.02 19.75 -3.84
N TYR A 81 -7.91 18.51 -3.33
CA TYR A 81 -8.32 18.14 -1.98
C TYR A 81 -7.51 18.91 -0.93
N HIS A 82 -6.21 19.04 -1.15
CA HIS A 82 -5.32 19.79 -0.29
C HIS A 82 -5.59 21.31 -0.33
N TYR A 83 -5.57 21.93 -1.52
CA TYR A 83 -5.67 23.39 -1.65
C TYR A 83 -7.07 23.95 -1.40
N ARG A 84 -8.12 23.13 -1.56
CA ARG A 84 -9.52 23.55 -1.38
C ARG A 84 -10.13 23.07 -0.07
N PHE A 85 -9.31 22.61 0.88
CA PHE A 85 -9.77 22.03 2.14
C PHE A 85 -10.76 22.93 2.91
N ASP A 86 -10.47 24.23 3.07
CA ASP A 86 -11.38 25.15 3.78
C ASP A 86 -12.33 25.93 2.84
N LYS A 87 -12.19 25.77 1.52
CA LYS A 87 -12.87 26.59 0.49
C LYS A 87 -13.96 25.83 -0.26
N MET A 88 -14.25 24.60 0.13
CA MET A 88 -15.17 23.72 -0.56
C MET A 88 -16.17 23.12 0.41
N ASN A 89 -17.40 22.88 -0.07
CA ASN A 89 -18.43 22.22 0.72
C ASN A 89 -17.96 20.81 1.14
N PRO A 90 -18.21 20.37 2.38
CA PRO A 90 -17.79 19.06 2.90
C PRO A 90 -18.18 17.88 2.00
N ARG A 91 -19.37 17.94 1.38
CA ARG A 91 -19.82 16.89 0.46
C ARG A 91 -18.91 16.74 -0.76
N ASN A 92 -18.51 17.86 -1.37
CA ASN A 92 -17.65 17.85 -2.56
C ASN A 92 -16.21 17.48 -2.19
N HIS A 93 -15.75 17.90 -1.01
CA HIS A 93 -14.46 17.51 -0.46
C HIS A 93 -14.36 16.00 -0.21
N MET A 94 -15.43 15.41 0.33
CA MET A 94 -15.54 13.95 0.47
C MET A 94 -15.53 13.21 -0.87
N ILE A 95 -16.28 13.70 -1.87
CA ILE A 95 -16.31 13.10 -3.22
C ILE A 95 -14.90 13.08 -3.80
N LEU A 96 -14.19 14.20 -3.71
CA LEU A 96 -12.84 14.33 -4.24
C LEU A 96 -11.86 13.37 -3.55
N GLY A 97 -12.00 13.20 -2.23
CA GLY A 97 -11.25 12.18 -1.51
C GLY A 97 -11.58 10.75 -1.97
N TRP A 98 -12.83 10.44 -2.30
CA TRP A 98 -13.18 9.14 -2.88
C TRP A 98 -12.61 8.95 -4.28
N LEU A 99 -12.62 9.99 -5.12
CA LEU A 99 -11.99 9.96 -6.44
C LEU A 99 -10.49 9.67 -6.31
N TYR A 100 -9.81 10.34 -5.38
CA TYR A 100 -8.41 10.04 -5.05
C TYR A 100 -8.21 8.55 -4.73
N PHE A 101 -9.01 8.00 -3.81
CA PHE A 101 -8.89 6.58 -3.42
C PHE A 101 -9.15 5.63 -4.60
N ILE A 102 -10.17 5.90 -5.41
CA ILE A 102 -10.52 5.09 -6.57
C ILE A 102 -9.38 5.10 -7.59
N PHE A 103 -8.82 6.27 -7.91
CA PHE A 103 -7.71 6.37 -8.87
C PHE A 103 -6.46 5.65 -8.36
N ALA A 104 -6.07 5.86 -7.11
CA ALA A 104 -4.94 5.16 -6.51
C ALA A 104 -5.12 3.63 -6.53
N TRP A 105 -6.33 3.15 -6.20
CA TRP A 105 -6.62 1.72 -6.23
C TRP A 105 -6.68 1.16 -7.66
N LEU A 106 -7.19 1.92 -8.64
CA LEU A 106 -7.18 1.53 -10.05
C LEU A 106 -5.75 1.47 -10.61
N SER A 107 -4.86 2.38 -10.21
CA SER A 107 -3.43 2.26 -10.56
C SER A 107 -2.84 0.95 -10.02
N LEU A 108 -3.13 0.62 -8.75
CA LEU A 108 -2.72 -0.68 -8.17
C LEU A 108 -3.31 -1.87 -8.95
N PHE A 109 -4.60 -1.80 -9.30
CA PHE A 109 -5.30 -2.85 -10.05
C PHE A 109 -4.62 -3.14 -11.40
N ILE A 110 -4.20 -2.10 -12.11
CA ILE A 110 -3.56 -2.22 -13.42
C ILE A 110 -2.12 -2.73 -13.29
N ILE A 111 -1.28 -2.10 -12.46
CA ILE A 111 0.13 -2.51 -12.32
C ILE A 111 0.26 -3.93 -11.75
N ASN A 112 -0.68 -4.35 -10.89
CA ASN A 112 -0.73 -5.71 -10.38
C ASN A 112 -0.91 -6.75 -11.50
N GLY A 113 -1.73 -6.46 -12.52
CA GLY A 113 -1.92 -7.33 -13.67
C GLY A 113 -0.64 -7.54 -14.47
N ILE A 114 0.03 -6.43 -14.78
CA ILE A 114 1.27 -6.44 -15.56
C ILE A 114 2.39 -7.17 -14.80
N LEU A 115 2.53 -6.94 -13.49
CA LEU A 115 3.56 -7.59 -12.69
C LEU A 115 3.24 -9.07 -12.40
N GLY A 116 1.97 -9.43 -12.20
CA GLY A 116 1.56 -10.83 -12.03
C GLY A 116 1.85 -11.70 -13.26
N PHE A 117 1.80 -11.09 -14.45
CA PHE A 117 2.13 -11.75 -15.70
C PHE A 117 3.59 -12.21 -15.76
N MET A 118 4.52 -11.46 -15.17
CA MET A 118 5.95 -11.83 -15.16
C MET A 118 6.22 -13.16 -14.47
N LEU A 119 5.42 -13.49 -13.45
CA LEU A 119 5.59 -14.72 -12.65
C LEU A 119 4.69 -15.85 -13.14
N THR A 120 3.47 -15.53 -13.55
CA THR A 120 2.46 -16.52 -13.94
C THR A 120 1.79 -16.11 -15.25
N PRO A 121 2.47 -16.19 -16.41
CA PRO A 121 1.88 -15.77 -17.68
C PRO A 121 0.65 -16.62 -18.07
N GLY A 122 0.51 -17.81 -17.50
CA GLY A 122 -0.67 -18.67 -17.67
C GLY A 122 -0.95 -18.98 -19.13
N ARG A 123 -2.22 -18.90 -19.52
CA ARG A 123 -2.69 -19.23 -20.89
C ARG A 123 -2.28 -18.21 -21.95
N TRP A 124 -1.61 -17.13 -21.57
CA TRP A 124 -1.06 -16.19 -22.54
C TRP A 124 0.00 -16.85 -23.43
N MET A 125 0.78 -17.80 -22.89
CA MET A 125 1.82 -18.53 -23.65
C MET A 125 1.26 -19.28 -24.87
N GLU A 126 -0.01 -19.68 -24.82
CA GLU A 126 -0.69 -20.40 -25.90
C GLU A 126 -1.45 -19.48 -26.85
N THR A 127 -1.97 -18.36 -26.35
CA THR A 127 -2.99 -17.56 -27.04
C THR A 127 -2.54 -16.16 -27.44
N GLY A 128 -1.52 -15.59 -26.79
CA GLY A 128 -1.13 -14.18 -26.93
C GLY A 128 -2.21 -13.18 -26.51
N ASN A 129 -3.30 -13.61 -25.88
CA ASN A 129 -4.43 -12.74 -25.57
C ASN A 129 -4.16 -11.83 -24.36
N PHE A 130 -4.27 -10.52 -24.56
CA PHE A 130 -4.06 -9.50 -23.53
C PHE A 130 -4.76 -9.80 -22.19
N TRP A 131 -6.05 -10.14 -22.21
CA TRP A 131 -6.84 -10.33 -20.99
C TRP A 131 -6.46 -11.58 -20.21
N LEU A 132 -6.04 -12.64 -20.92
CA LEU A 132 -5.57 -13.87 -20.29
C LEU A 132 -4.20 -13.70 -19.64
N GLY A 133 -3.34 -12.82 -20.19
CA GLY A 133 -2.09 -12.43 -19.54
C GLY A 133 -2.33 -11.48 -18.35
N PHE A 134 -3.23 -10.51 -18.52
CA PHE A 134 -3.55 -9.52 -17.49
C PHE A 134 -4.24 -10.14 -16.27
N PHE A 135 -5.28 -10.94 -16.49
CA PHE A 135 -5.97 -11.72 -15.45
C PHE A 135 -5.32 -13.10 -15.29
N ASN A 136 -4.01 -13.09 -15.04
CA ASN A 136 -3.25 -14.30 -14.76
C ASN A 136 -3.71 -15.00 -13.48
N PRO A 137 -3.35 -16.28 -13.27
CA PRO A 137 -3.73 -17.01 -12.07
C PRO A 137 -3.39 -16.29 -10.77
N SER A 138 -2.22 -15.65 -10.67
CA SER A 138 -1.78 -14.94 -9.45
C SER A 138 -2.42 -13.57 -9.26
N TYR A 139 -3.21 -13.08 -10.22
CA TYR A 139 -3.77 -11.73 -10.25
C TYR A 139 -4.59 -11.41 -9.00
N LEU A 140 -5.62 -12.22 -8.75
CA LEU A 140 -6.58 -12.00 -7.67
C LEU A 140 -5.94 -12.12 -6.27
N PRO A 141 -5.19 -13.20 -5.95
CA PRO A 141 -4.56 -13.28 -4.63
C PRO A 141 -3.54 -12.14 -4.43
N SER A 142 -2.78 -11.76 -5.45
CA SER A 142 -1.84 -10.62 -5.39
C SER A 142 -2.56 -9.29 -5.18
N LEU A 143 -3.70 -9.06 -5.86
CA LEU A 143 -4.48 -7.83 -5.72
C LEU A 143 -5.03 -7.67 -4.30
N ILE A 144 -5.62 -8.74 -3.75
CA ILE A 144 -6.14 -8.73 -2.37
C ILE A 144 -4.99 -8.48 -1.40
N PHE A 145 -3.89 -9.22 -1.55
CA PHE A 145 -2.72 -9.10 -0.71
C PHE A 145 -2.15 -7.67 -0.70
N ARG A 146 -1.92 -7.08 -1.88
CA ARG A 146 -1.42 -5.70 -2.01
C ARG A 146 -2.39 -4.64 -1.50
N THR A 147 -3.70 -4.86 -1.68
CA THR A 147 -4.72 -3.99 -1.09
C THR A 147 -4.65 -4.03 0.44
N CYS A 148 -4.48 -5.22 1.04
CA CYS A 148 -4.31 -5.35 2.49
C CYS A 148 -3.03 -4.67 2.98
N ILE A 149 -1.91 -4.81 2.27
CA ILE A 149 -0.66 -4.09 2.58
C ILE A 149 -0.91 -2.58 2.58
N ALA A 150 -1.52 -2.04 1.53
CA ALA A 150 -1.77 -0.60 1.42
C ALA A 150 -2.61 -0.07 2.59
N LEU A 151 -3.62 -0.83 3.03
CA LEU A 151 -4.43 -0.48 4.21
C LEU A 151 -3.62 -0.54 5.51
N ILE A 152 -2.73 -1.52 5.67
CA ILE A 152 -1.81 -1.61 6.82
C ILE A 152 -0.90 -0.39 6.87
N PHE A 153 -0.27 -0.01 5.74
CA PHE A 153 0.57 1.19 5.65
C PHE A 153 -0.21 2.47 5.95
N ALA A 154 -1.46 2.58 5.48
CA ALA A 154 -2.32 3.71 5.84
C ALA A 154 -2.55 3.80 7.37
N GLY A 155 -2.73 2.66 8.03
CA GLY A 155 -2.79 2.55 9.49
C GLY A 155 -1.48 3.01 10.17
N VAL A 156 -0.34 2.46 9.73
CA VAL A 156 0.99 2.75 10.29
C VAL A 156 1.36 4.23 10.12
N PHE A 157 1.19 4.81 8.92
CA PHE A 157 1.43 6.24 8.71
C PHE A 157 0.48 7.12 9.52
N GLY A 158 -0.77 6.69 9.70
CA GLY A 158 -1.72 7.33 10.60
C GLY A 158 -1.22 7.34 12.06
N LEU A 159 -0.65 6.22 12.54
CA LEU A 159 -0.05 6.14 13.89
C LEU A 159 1.12 7.13 14.04
N VAL A 160 2.00 7.22 13.03
CA VAL A 160 3.12 8.18 13.04
C VAL A 160 2.60 9.60 13.16
N THR A 161 1.72 10.04 12.26
CA THR A 161 1.21 11.41 12.28
C THR A 161 0.37 11.71 13.53
N GLY A 162 -0.37 10.71 14.03
CA GLY A 162 -1.14 10.80 15.26
C GLY A 162 -0.26 10.97 16.51
N ALA A 163 0.89 10.29 16.57
CA ALA A 163 1.81 10.36 17.70
C ALA A 163 2.39 11.77 17.96
N PHE A 164 2.37 12.65 16.94
CA PHE A 164 2.79 14.06 17.06
C PHE A 164 1.69 15.01 17.56
N ARG A 165 0.52 14.51 17.96
CA ARG A 165 -0.52 15.35 18.56
C ARG A 165 -0.23 15.72 20.01
N LYS A 166 -0.55 16.98 20.33
CA LYS A 166 -0.24 17.60 21.63
C LYS A 166 -1.24 17.14 22.70
N ASP A 167 -2.52 17.14 22.35
CA ASP A 167 -3.61 16.67 23.19
C ASP A 167 -3.55 15.14 23.36
N GLU A 168 -3.67 14.69 24.60
CA GLU A 168 -3.50 13.27 24.95
C GLU A 168 -4.74 12.43 24.63
N GLU A 169 -5.92 12.97 24.89
CA GLU A 169 -7.22 12.31 24.64
C GLU A 169 -7.47 12.16 23.14
N GLU A 170 -7.24 13.24 22.37
CA GLU A 170 -7.37 13.26 20.91
C GLU A 170 -6.37 12.29 20.26
N ARG A 171 -5.11 12.35 20.69
CA ARG A 171 -4.07 11.43 20.21
C ARG A 171 -4.47 9.98 20.44
N ARG A 172 -4.94 9.62 21.64
CA ARG A 172 -5.35 8.24 21.94
C ARG A 172 -6.49 7.78 21.04
N LYS A 173 -7.49 8.63 20.81
CA LYS A 173 -8.61 8.32 19.89
C LYS A 173 -8.12 8.07 18.47
N ILE A 174 -7.20 8.89 17.97
CA ILE A 174 -6.60 8.74 16.64
C ILE A 174 -5.76 7.47 16.57
N LEU A 175 -4.88 7.21 17.54
CA LEU A 175 -4.04 6.02 17.56
C LEU A 175 -4.90 4.73 17.58
N ALA A 176 -5.92 4.66 18.43
CA ALA A 176 -6.81 3.51 18.48
C ALA A 176 -7.62 3.33 17.18
N TYR A 177 -7.96 4.43 16.50
CA TYR A 177 -8.63 4.36 15.21
C TYR A 177 -7.69 3.87 14.09
N CYS A 178 -6.46 4.38 14.03
CA CYS A 178 -5.44 3.97 13.06
C CYS A 178 -4.97 2.53 13.26
N ALA A 179 -4.84 2.07 14.52
CA ALA A 179 -4.48 0.70 14.84
C ALA A 179 -5.49 -0.32 14.27
N LYS A 180 -6.79 0.00 14.24
CA LYS A 180 -7.81 -0.87 13.61
C LYS A 180 -7.55 -1.10 12.12
N TRP A 181 -7.07 -0.07 11.41
CA TRP A 181 -6.70 -0.17 10.00
C TRP A 181 -5.43 -0.99 9.76
N MET A 182 -4.65 -1.25 10.81
CA MET A 182 -3.52 -2.18 10.76
C MET A 182 -3.99 -3.63 10.99
N TYR A 183 -4.88 -3.88 11.94
CA TYR A 183 -5.30 -5.25 12.30
C TYR A 183 -6.30 -5.90 11.35
N TYR A 184 -7.35 -5.16 10.94
CA TYR A 184 -8.40 -5.77 10.13
C TYR A 184 -7.88 -6.32 8.80
N PRO A 185 -7.03 -5.60 8.04
CA PRO A 185 -6.49 -6.14 6.80
C PRO A 185 -5.50 -7.28 7.02
N MET A 186 -4.81 -7.33 8.17
CA MET A 186 -3.84 -8.37 8.49
C MET A 186 -4.48 -9.76 8.58
N LEU A 187 -5.72 -9.86 9.07
CA LEU A 187 -6.47 -11.12 9.07
C LEU A 187 -6.77 -11.62 7.65
N VAL A 188 -7.20 -10.71 6.77
CA VAL A 188 -7.48 -11.02 5.37
C VAL A 188 -6.20 -11.37 4.62
N LEU A 189 -5.09 -10.75 4.99
CA LEU A 189 -3.78 -10.97 4.38
C LEU A 189 -3.25 -12.39 4.61
N VAL A 190 -3.49 -12.99 5.78
CA VAL A 190 -3.11 -14.39 6.03
C VAL A 190 -3.89 -15.32 5.10
N LEU A 191 -5.18 -15.07 4.89
CA LEU A 191 -6.01 -15.87 3.99
C LEU A 191 -5.57 -15.71 2.53
N SER A 192 -5.23 -14.50 2.09
CA SER A 192 -4.74 -14.28 0.73
C SER A 192 -3.34 -14.85 0.50
N ALA A 193 -2.48 -14.86 1.52
CA ALA A 193 -1.17 -15.53 1.45
C ALA A 193 -1.31 -17.04 1.25
N ILE A 194 -2.23 -17.69 1.97
CA ILE A 194 -2.52 -19.12 1.79
C ILE A 194 -3.08 -19.37 0.38
N TYR A 195 -3.91 -18.48 -0.15
CA TYR A 195 -4.39 -18.62 -1.52
C TYR A 195 -3.26 -18.42 -2.55
N TYR A 196 -2.31 -17.52 -2.28
CA TYR A 196 -1.15 -17.27 -3.14
C TYR A 196 -0.25 -18.51 -3.28
N THR A 197 -0.01 -19.24 -2.19
CA THR A 197 0.83 -20.47 -2.22
C THR A 197 0.20 -21.61 -3.02
N GLN A 198 -1.12 -21.61 -3.19
CA GLN A 198 -1.83 -22.62 -3.99
C GLN A 198 -1.78 -22.34 -5.50
N VAL A 199 -1.46 -21.10 -5.88
CA VAL A 199 -1.48 -20.64 -7.28
C VAL A 199 -0.08 -20.62 -7.91
N ILE A 200 0.96 -20.47 -7.08
CA ILE A 200 2.35 -20.54 -7.55
C ILE A 200 2.69 -21.99 -7.97
N SER A 201 3.48 -22.14 -9.04
CA SER A 201 3.93 -23.45 -9.52
C SER A 201 4.83 -24.15 -8.48
N ALA A 202 4.80 -25.50 -8.47
CA ALA A 202 5.64 -26.29 -7.57
C ALA A 202 7.14 -25.97 -7.73
N GLU A 203 7.60 -25.65 -8.94
CA GLU A 203 8.99 -25.25 -9.21
C GLU A 203 9.36 -23.87 -8.62
N ALA A 204 8.44 -22.90 -8.65
CA ALA A 204 8.67 -21.60 -8.03
C ALA A 204 8.63 -21.71 -6.50
N PHE A 205 7.78 -22.60 -5.96
CA PHE A 205 7.78 -22.94 -4.54
C PHE A 205 9.09 -23.64 -4.14
N GLU A 206 9.55 -24.65 -4.88
CA GLU A 206 10.82 -25.32 -4.59
C GLU A 206 12.03 -24.39 -4.71
N ASN A 207 12.07 -23.49 -5.70
CA ASN A 207 13.15 -22.50 -5.79
C ASN A 207 13.18 -21.54 -4.59
N LEU A 208 12.00 -21.17 -4.07
CA LEU A 208 11.88 -20.31 -2.89
C LEU A 208 12.40 -20.95 -1.60
N PHE A 209 12.08 -22.24 -1.41
CA PHE A 209 12.30 -22.95 -0.14
C PHE A 209 13.58 -23.82 -0.14
N HIS A 210 14.02 -24.30 -1.30
CA HIS A 210 15.11 -25.30 -1.40
C HIS A 210 16.36 -24.81 -2.13
N PHE A 211 16.25 -23.93 -3.14
CA PHE A 211 17.42 -23.52 -3.95
C PHE A 211 17.97 -22.14 -3.58
N ASN A 212 17.15 -21.21 -3.08
CA ASN A 212 17.61 -19.88 -2.69
C ASN A 212 18.10 -19.86 -1.23
N ARG A 213 19.43 -19.89 -1.03
CA ARG A 213 20.07 -19.83 0.30
C ARG A 213 19.66 -18.57 1.09
N ASP A 214 19.34 -17.48 0.40
CA ASP A 214 18.88 -16.22 0.99
C ASP A 214 17.37 -16.22 1.31
N GLY A 215 16.59 -17.13 0.73
CA GLY A 215 15.14 -17.23 0.93
C GLY A 215 14.75 -17.48 2.39
N SER A 216 15.57 -18.25 3.13
CA SER A 216 15.37 -18.50 4.57
C SER A 216 15.45 -17.23 5.43
N ILE A 217 16.33 -16.29 5.07
CA ILE A 217 16.50 -15.02 5.78
C ILE A 217 15.29 -14.13 5.54
N TRP A 218 14.86 -13.97 4.30
CA TRP A 218 13.72 -13.10 3.96
C TRP A 218 12.38 -13.63 4.47
N MET A 219 12.22 -14.96 4.55
CA MET A 219 11.09 -15.59 5.21
C MET A 219 11.08 -15.35 6.71
N THR A 220 12.26 -15.44 7.35
CA THR A 220 12.40 -15.08 8.77
C THR A 220 12.08 -13.60 8.98
N VAL A 221 12.57 -12.72 8.11
CA VAL A 221 12.24 -11.28 8.14
C VAL A 221 10.74 -11.08 8.03
N LEU A 222 10.06 -11.74 7.08
CA LEU A 222 8.62 -11.63 6.89
C LEU A 222 7.83 -12.08 8.13
N ILE A 223 8.17 -13.23 8.71
CA ILE A 223 7.48 -13.78 9.89
C ILE A 223 7.73 -12.89 11.12
N VAL A 224 8.99 -12.57 11.40
CA VAL A 224 9.37 -11.76 12.57
C VAL A 224 8.77 -10.37 12.47
N SER A 225 8.84 -9.73 11.30
CA SER A 225 8.24 -8.40 11.11
C SER A 225 6.72 -8.41 11.23
N SER A 226 6.04 -9.47 10.77
CA SER A 226 4.59 -9.64 10.98
C SER A 226 4.24 -9.72 12.47
N ILE A 227 4.99 -10.52 13.24
CA ILE A 227 4.80 -10.64 14.70
C ILE A 227 5.08 -9.30 15.38
N LEU A 228 6.17 -8.63 15.02
CA LEU A 228 6.53 -7.34 15.61
C LEU A 228 5.51 -6.25 15.28
N LEU A 229 4.98 -6.19 14.05
CA LEU A 229 3.90 -5.27 13.67
C LEU A 229 2.67 -5.50 14.55
N PHE A 230 2.30 -6.76 14.77
CA PHE A 230 1.17 -7.11 15.62
C PHE A 230 1.41 -6.69 17.08
N VAL A 231 2.55 -7.08 17.66
CA VAL A 231 2.86 -6.82 19.08
C VAL A 231 3.04 -5.33 19.36
N LEU A 232 3.85 -4.64 18.55
CA LEU A 232 4.12 -3.21 18.74
C LEU A 232 2.90 -2.35 18.41
N GLY A 233 2.15 -2.72 17.38
CA GLY A 233 0.87 -2.10 17.10
C GLY A 233 -0.10 -2.27 18.28
N PHE A 234 -0.01 -3.37 19.04
CA PHE A 234 -0.93 -3.64 20.13
C PHE A 234 -0.51 -2.83 21.35
N GLY A 235 0.81 -2.69 21.52
CA GLY A 235 1.44 -1.69 22.38
C GLY A 235 0.87 -0.28 22.21
N THR A 236 0.57 0.15 20.97
CA THR A 236 0.01 1.51 20.72
C THR A 236 -1.40 1.72 21.26
N LEU A 237 -2.13 0.65 21.60
CA LEU A 237 -3.45 0.72 22.24
C LEU A 237 -3.36 0.96 23.76
N PHE A 238 -2.20 0.71 24.38
CA PHE A 238 -1.98 0.92 25.81
C PHE A 238 -1.54 2.36 26.14
N LYS A 239 -1.77 2.77 27.39
CA LYS A 239 -1.30 4.08 27.90
C LYS A 239 0.22 4.09 28.00
N MET A 240 0.90 4.48 26.93
CA MET A 240 2.34 4.66 26.89
C MET A 240 2.75 6.14 26.96
N PRO A 241 3.91 6.47 27.55
CA PRO A 241 4.41 7.83 27.58
C PRO A 241 4.66 8.37 26.16
N LYS A 242 4.51 9.69 25.97
CA LYS A 242 4.64 10.35 24.66
C LYS A 242 5.90 9.97 23.85
N PRO A 243 7.12 9.92 24.44
CA PRO A 243 8.31 9.52 23.68
C PRO A 243 8.24 8.06 23.20
N ALA A 244 7.72 7.14 24.02
CA ALA A 244 7.58 5.73 23.64
C ALA A 244 6.61 5.54 22.46
N GLN A 245 5.51 6.29 22.43
CA GLN A 245 4.56 6.25 21.31
C GLN A 245 5.18 6.75 19.99
N LYS A 246 5.99 7.81 20.06
CA LYS A 246 6.68 8.34 18.87
C LYS A 246 7.72 7.34 18.35
N VAL A 247 8.58 6.84 19.24
CA VAL A 247 9.60 5.85 18.88
C VAL A 247 8.94 4.59 18.33
N GLY A 248 7.91 4.07 19.01
CA GLY A 248 7.15 2.91 18.56
C GLY A 248 6.54 3.09 17.17
N ALA A 249 5.97 4.26 16.87
CA ALA A 249 5.40 4.54 15.55
C ALA A 249 6.47 4.56 14.44
N PHE A 250 7.65 5.14 14.67
CA PHE A 250 8.74 5.09 13.69
C PHE A 250 9.32 3.69 13.51
N VAL A 251 9.47 2.94 14.61
CA VAL A 251 9.91 1.55 14.56
C VAL A 251 8.92 0.70 13.75
N LEU A 252 7.60 0.92 13.92
CA LEU A 252 6.57 0.28 13.12
C LEU A 252 6.69 0.57 11.61
N VAL A 253 7.07 1.79 11.22
CA VAL A 253 7.34 2.11 9.80
C VAL A 253 8.50 1.31 9.25
N ILE A 254 9.61 1.25 9.99
CA ILE A 254 10.80 0.50 9.57
C ILE A 254 10.46 -0.98 9.41
N ILE A 255 9.72 -1.54 10.37
CA ILE A 255 9.29 -2.94 10.32
C ILE A 255 8.31 -3.17 9.16
N ALA A 256 7.38 -2.25 8.89
CA ALA A 256 6.46 -2.35 7.76
C ALA A 256 7.20 -2.37 6.41
N PHE A 257 8.23 -1.52 6.25
CA PHE A 257 9.08 -1.56 5.06
C PHE A 257 9.91 -2.84 4.96
N GLY A 258 10.51 -3.30 6.07
CA GLY A 258 11.24 -4.56 6.11
C GLY A 258 10.35 -5.77 5.77
N TRP A 259 9.11 -5.75 6.26
CA TRP A 259 8.09 -6.75 5.95
C TRP A 259 7.72 -6.75 4.46
N MET A 260 7.48 -5.57 3.88
CA MET A 260 7.21 -5.42 2.44
C MET A 260 8.39 -5.87 1.57
N ALA A 261 9.62 -5.54 1.98
CA ALA A 261 10.83 -5.98 1.29
C ALA A 261 11.00 -7.51 1.35
N GLY A 262 10.78 -8.12 2.52
CA GLY A 262 10.80 -9.58 2.67
C GLY A 262 9.75 -10.26 1.80
N PHE A 263 8.56 -9.68 1.69
CA PHE A 263 7.52 -10.20 0.80
C PHE A 263 7.90 -10.11 -0.68
N GLU A 264 8.30 -8.93 -1.17
CA GLU A 264 8.63 -8.77 -2.61
C GLU A 264 9.91 -9.53 -3.01
N TYR A 265 10.84 -9.81 -2.08
CA TYR A 265 11.99 -10.66 -2.37
C TYR A 265 11.61 -12.15 -2.43
N MET A 266 10.65 -12.58 -1.61
CA MET A 266 10.10 -13.93 -1.64
C MET A 266 9.17 -14.20 -2.84
N ARG A 267 9.00 -13.24 -3.75
CA ARG A 267 8.11 -13.35 -4.90
C ARG A 267 8.94 -13.40 -6.18
#